data_AF-A0A1W1I3N4-F1
#
_entry.id   AF-A0A1W1I3N4-F1
#
_cell.length_a   1.000
_cell.length_b   1.000
_cell.length_c   1.000
_cell.angle_alpha   90.00
_cell.angle_beta   90.00
_cell.angle_gamma   90.00
#
_symmetry.space_group_name_H-M   'P 1'
#
loop_
_entity.id
_entity.type
_entity.pdbx_description
1 polymer ?
#
loop_
_entity_poly.entity_id
_entity_poly.type
_entity_poly.pdbx_seq_one_letter_code
_entity_poly.pdbx_strand_id
1 'polypeptide(L)' 'MHYVRIGKRALNLDSIAYCEVQAWQDEMSVKVYFAGSANNTPLVFGEGEAKELWKYLEYIAEKPV' A
#
# COMPACT_ATOMS: atom_id res chain seq x y z
N MET A 1 9.83 6.37 10.31
CA MET A 1 8.38 6.30 10.58
C MET A 1 7.65 7.11 9.53
N HIS A 2 7.39 6.49 8.38
CA HIS A 2 6.74 7.10 7.23
C HIS A 2 5.24 6.82 7.26
N TYR A 3 4.48 7.72 7.89
CA TYR A 3 3.03 7.64 7.90
C TYR A 3 2.42 8.44 6.75
N VAL A 4 1.56 7.79 5.96
CA VAL A 4 0.79 8.43 4.89
C VAL A 4 -0.69 8.18 5.07
N ARG A 5 -1.50 9.06 4.49
CA ARG A 5 -2.96 8.92 4.50
C ARG A 5 -3.42 8.59 3.09
N ILE A 6 -4.08 7.45 2.93
CA ILE A 6 -4.69 6.99 1.68
C ILE A 6 -6.20 6.94 1.92
N GLY A 7 -6.94 7.80 1.22
CA GLY A 7 -8.35 8.04 1.52
C GLY A 7 -8.60 8.34 3.01
N LYS A 8 -9.38 7.49 3.68
CA LYS A 8 -9.71 7.63 5.12
C LYS A 8 -8.76 6.89 6.06
N ARG A 9 -7.76 6.17 5.53
CA ARG A 9 -6.89 5.26 6.29
C ARG A 9 -5.49 5.88 6.47
N ALA A 10 -4.90 5.70 7.64
CA ALA A 10 -3.50 6.04 7.90
C ALA A 10 -2.64 4.78 7.84
N LEU A 11 -1.50 4.85 7.15
CA LEU A 11 -0.63 3.72 6.84
C LEU A 11 0.79 4.03 7.26
N ASN A 12 1.44 3.10 7.94
CA ASN A 12 2.89 3.15 8.14
C ASN A 12 3.59 2.39 7.01
N LEU A 13 4.25 3.11 6.11
CA LEU A 13 4.95 2.53 4.98
C LEU A 13 6.15 1.69 5.42
N ASP A 14 6.76 1.99 6.56
CA ASP A 14 7.86 1.19 7.13
C ASP A 14 7.40 -0.21 7.61
N SER A 15 6.09 -0.39 7.80
CA SER A 15 5.51 -1.67 8.22
C SER A 15 5.00 -2.53 7.06
N ILE A 16 5.05 -2.04 5.83
CA ILE A 16 4.63 -2.81 4.65
C ILE A 16 5.69 -3.89 4.38
N ALA A 17 5.25 -5.14 4.36
CA ALA A 17 6.10 -6.28 4.03
C ALA A 17 6.07 -6.60 2.54
N TYR A 18 4.87 -6.62 1.95
CA TYR A 18 4.67 -6.99 0.55
C TYR A 18 3.34 -6.43 0.02
N CYS A 19 3.29 -6.13 -1.28
CA CYS A 19 2.10 -5.70 -2.00
C CYS A 19 1.79 -6.65 -3.17
N GLU A 20 0.54 -7.12 -3.25
CA GLU A 20 0.05 -7.94 -4.34
C GLU A 20 -0.94 -7.14 -5.19
N VAL A 21 -0.69 -7.08 -6.49
CA VAL A 21 -1.59 -6.43 -7.45
C VAL A 21 -2.52 -7.47 -8.06
N GLN A 22 -3.82 -7.21 -8.04
CA GLN A 22 -4.82 -8.01 -8.73
C GLN A 22 -5.51 -7.12 -9.77
N ALA A 23 -5.23 -7.39 -11.04
CA ALA A 23 -5.79 -6.66 -12.17
C ALA A 23 -6.68 -7.56 -13.01
N TRP A 24 -7.91 -7.12 -13.24
CA TRP A 24 -8.88 -7.66 -14.18
C TRP A 24 -9.02 -6.72 -15.37
N GLN A 25 -9.82 -7.11 -16.36
CA GLN A 25 -9.97 -6.37 -17.61
C GLN A 25 -10.46 -4.92 -17.40
N ASP A 26 -11.31 -4.69 -16.38
CA ASP A 26 -11.91 -3.38 -16.09
C ASP A 26 -11.66 -2.88 -14.65
N GLU A 27 -10.92 -3.63 -13.82
CA GLU A 27 -10.76 -3.31 -12.40
C GLU A 27 -9.36 -3.67 -11.89
N MET A 28 -8.79 -2.83 -11.02
CA MET A 28 -7.54 -3.09 -10.34
C MET A 28 -7.71 -2.94 -8.83
N SER A 29 -7.16 -3.89 -8.08
CA SER A 29 -7.03 -3.81 -6.63
C SER A 29 -5.62 -4.15 -6.18
N VAL A 30 -5.23 -3.61 -5.03
CA VAL A 30 -3.92 -3.87 -4.42
C VAL A 30 -4.13 -4.35 -3.00
N LYS A 31 -3.54 -5.49 -2.67
CA LYS A 31 -3.50 -6.04 -1.32
C LYS A 31 -2.17 -5.69 -0.68
N VAL A 32 -2.21 -5.04 0.47
CA VAL A 32 -1.03 -4.63 1.23
C VAL A 32 -0.94 -5.47 2.49
N TYR A 33 0.18 -6.18 2.63
CA TYR A 33 0.48 -7.02 3.77
C TYR A 33 1.48 -6.29 4.67
N PHE A 34 1.21 -6.25 5.98
CA PHE A 34 2.04 -5.58 6.96
C PHE A 34 2.82 -6.59 7.80
N ALA A 35 4.10 -6.28 8.06
CA ALA A 35 4.91 -7.02 9.01
C ALA A 35 4.29 -6.94 10.41
N GLY A 36 4.11 -8.09 11.06
CA GLY A 36 3.50 -8.17 12.39
C GLY A 36 1.97 -8.04 12.41
N SER A 37 1.29 -8.05 11.27
CA SER A 37 -0.17 -8.12 11.22
C SER A 37 -0.66 -9.45 11.78
N ALA A 38 -1.43 -9.41 12.86
CA ALA A 38 -2.10 -10.58 13.40
C ALA A 38 -3.04 -11.17 12.33
N ASN A 39 -2.88 -12.46 12.02
CA ASN A 39 -3.67 -13.21 11.03
C ASN A 39 -3.40 -12.90 9.55
N ASN A 40 -2.28 -12.25 9.19
CA ASN A 40 -1.89 -11.98 7.79
C ASN A 40 -3.02 -11.34 6.94
N THR A 41 -3.96 -10.63 7.57
CA THR A 41 -5.10 -10.06 6.84
C THR A 41 -4.59 -8.86 6.02
N PRO A 42 -4.65 -8.91 4.68
CA PRO A 42 -4.21 -7.79 3.87
C PRO A 42 -5.20 -6.65 3.94
N LEU A 43 -4.69 -5.43 3.81
CA LEU A 43 -5.53 -4.29 3.51
C LEU A 43 -5.74 -4.21 1.99
N VAL A 44 -6.99 -4.21 1.57
CA VAL A 44 -7.35 -4.12 0.15
C VAL A 44 -7.66 -2.68 -0.21
N PHE A 45 -7.01 -2.21 -1.27
CA PHE A 45 -7.22 -0.91 -1.90
C PHE A 45 -7.83 -1.11 -3.29
N GLY A 46 -8.80 -0.27 -3.63
CA GLY A 46 -9.27 -0.16 -5.02
C GLY A 46 -8.32 0.70 -5.85
N GLU A 47 -8.61 0.83 -7.14
CA GLU A 47 -7.73 1.49 -8.12
C GLU A 47 -7.29 2.91 -7.71
N GLY A 48 -8.23 3.75 -7.23
CA GLY A 48 -7.92 5.13 -6.83
C GLY A 48 -6.95 5.21 -5.65
N GLU A 49 -7.22 4.43 -4.61
CA GLU A 49 -6.37 4.35 -3.41
C GLU A 49 -5.01 3.70 -3.72
N ALA A 50 -4.99 2.71 -4.62
CA ALA A 50 -3.76 2.07 -5.09
C ALA A 50 -2.85 3.05 -5.84
N LYS A 51 -3.42 3.91 -6.70
CA LYS A 51 -2.66 4.97 -7.39
C LYS A 51 -2.08 5.99 -6.43
N GLU A 52 -2.81 6.35 -5.38
CA GLU A 52 -2.28 7.22 -4.32
C GLU A 52 -1.12 6.55 -3.59
N LEU A 53 -1.28 5.29 -3.18
CA LEU A 53 -0.25 4.52 -2.47
C LEU A 53 1.04 4.42 -3.29
N TRP A 54 0.92 4.17 -4.61
CA TRP A 54 2.06 4.05 -5.52
C TRP A 54 2.97 5.29 -5.49
N LYS A 55 2.40 6.49 -5.54
CA LYS A 55 3.16 7.76 -5.52
C LYS A 55 4.00 7.91 -4.25
N TYR A 56 3.47 7.47 -3.11
CA TYR A 56 4.20 7.54 -1.85
C TYR A 56 5.31 6.49 -1.75
N LEU A 57 5.09 5.29 -2.32
CA LEU A 57 6.13 4.25 -2.39
C LEU A 57 7.31 4.69 -3.27
N GLU A 58 7.03 5.26 -4.46
CA GLU A 58 8.07 5.85 -5.32
C GLU A 58 8.85 6.95 -4.60
N TYR A 59 8.14 7.87 -3.95
CA TYR A 59 8.77 8.96 -3.20
C TYR A 59 9.71 8.49 -2.08
N ILE A 60 9.40 7.37 -1.41
CA ILE A 60 10.31 6.79 -0.41
C ILE A 60 11.48 6.09 -1.08
N ALA A 61 11.24 5.35 -2.17
CA ALA A 61 12.29 4.63 -2.90
C ALA A 61 13.33 5.58 -3.52
N GLU A 62 12.93 6.79 -3.92
CA GLU A 62 13.83 7.80 -4.48
C GLU A 62 14.68 8.55 -3.44
N LYS A 63 14.36 8.45 -2.14
CA LYS A 63 15.19 9.08 -1.11
C LYS A 63 16.48 8.28 -0.93
N PRO A 64 17.66 8.91 -1.05
CA PRO A 64 18.91 8.23 -0.73
C PRO A 64 18.92 7.85 0.76
N VAL A 65 19.20 6.58 1.02
CA VAL A 65 19.39 6.00 2.37
C VAL A 65 20.69 6.49 2.97
#